data_AF-V5HQV0-F1
#
_entry.id   AF-V5HQV0-F1
#
_cell.length_a   1.000
_cell.length_b   1.000
_cell.length_c   1.000
_cell.angle_alpha   90.00
_cell.angle_beta   90.00
_cell.angle_gamma   90.00
#
_symmetry.space_group_name_H-M   'P 1'
#
loop_
_entity.id
_entity.type
_entity.pdbx_description
1 polymer ?
#
loop_
_entity_poly.entity_id
_entity_poly.type
_entity_poly.pdbx_seq_one_letter_code
_entity_poly.pdbx_strand_id
1 'polypeptide(L)'
;TEMGYYNSTANKIMNFTACTRVEKTEPYIKENVIRAGPCKNLSIFADSPIIFSDYESCDVVRAPHTGNPFDCELWVAEANINDVPSICEFAYDVFCNTTKKYIISDQNCTIPEKQNLCQIPTKQTE
;
A
#
# COMPACT_ATOMS: atom_id res chain seq x y z
N THR A 1 8.28 -9.96 4.33
CA THR A 1 8.43 -8.54 3.95
C THR A 1 8.57 -7.70 5.19
N GLU A 2 9.53 -6.79 5.22
CA GLU A 2 9.61 -5.78 6.27
C GLU A 2 8.62 -4.65 5.93
N MET A 3 7.82 -4.25 6.92
CA MET A 3 6.86 -3.16 6.78
C MET A 3 7.13 -2.14 7.88
N GLY A 4 7.13 -0.86 7.50
CA GLY A 4 7.31 0.27 8.40
C GLY A 4 6.10 1.19 8.37
N TYR A 5 5.74 1.76 9.52
CA TYR A 5 4.74 2.82 9.59
C TYR A 5 5.08 3.83 10.68
N TYR A 6 4.66 5.08 10.50
CA TYR A 6 4.81 6.09 11.53
C TYR A 6 3.71 5.96 12.59
N ASN A 7 4.10 5.68 13.84
CA ASN A 7 3.18 5.64 14.97
C ASN A 7 3.13 7.02 15.63
N SER A 8 2.04 7.75 15.42
CA SER A 8 1.86 9.11 15.96
C SER A 8 1.79 9.15 17.49
N THR A 9 1.23 8.13 18.13
CA THR A 9 1.17 8.04 19.60
C THR A 9 2.56 7.84 20.21
N ALA A 10 3.40 7.02 19.58
CA ALA A 10 4.77 6.76 20.02
C ALA A 10 5.80 7.75 19.45
N ASN A 11 5.37 8.63 18.53
CA ASN A 11 6.18 9.60 17.81
C ASN A 11 7.46 8.99 17.20
N LYS A 12 7.34 7.82 16.56
CA LYS A 12 8.45 7.10 15.94
C LYS A 12 7.98 6.13 14.86
N ILE A 13 8.89 5.75 13.97
CA ILE A 13 8.65 4.66 13.02
C ILE A 13 8.69 3.31 13.75
N MET A 14 7.71 2.48 13.44
CA MET A 14 7.58 1.13 13.90
C MET A 14 7.80 0.19 12.72
N ASN A 15 8.76 -0.72 12.85
CA ASN A 15 9.03 -1.75 11.85
C ASN A 15 8.52 -3.10 12.36
N PHE A 16 7.94 -3.89 11.48
CA PHE A 16 7.56 -5.26 11.76
C PHE A 16 7.74 -6.14 10.53
N THR A 17 7.95 -7.43 10.75
CA THR A 17 8.00 -8.42 9.67
C THR A 17 6.60 -8.97 9.44
N ALA A 18 6.07 -8.71 8.25
CA ALA A 18 4.87 -9.37 7.74
C ALA A 18 5.25 -10.59 6.91
N CYS A 19 4.58 -11.71 7.15
CA CYS A 19 4.62 -12.84 6.24
C CYS A 19 3.58 -12.61 5.16
N THR A 20 4.06 -12.52 3.92
CA THR A 20 3.24 -12.23 2.75
C THR A 20 3.18 -13.44 1.83
N ARG A 21 2.02 -13.68 1.21
CA ARG A 21 1.84 -14.66 0.15
C ARG A 21 0.82 -14.14 -0.84
N VAL A 22 0.90 -14.64 -2.07
CA VAL A 22 -0.12 -14.38 -3.08
C VAL A 22 -1.13 -15.52 -3.07
N GLU A 23 -2.40 -15.18 -3.17
CA GLU A 23 -3.53 -16.11 -3.12
C GLU A 23 -4.35 -15.97 -4.40
N LYS A 24 -4.96 -17.09 -4.80
CA LYS A 24 -5.92 -17.14 -5.90
C LYS A 24 -7.32 -17.25 -5.34
N THR A 25 -8.20 -16.34 -5.72
CA THR A 25 -9.62 -16.39 -5.36
C THR A 25 -10.46 -16.78 -6.57
N GLU A 26 -11.54 -17.53 -6.38
CA GLU A 26 -12.50 -17.79 -7.45
C GLU A 26 -13.15 -16.47 -7.95
N PRO A 27 -13.42 -16.30 -9.26
CA PRO A 27 -13.25 -17.26 -10.35
C PRO A 27 -11.88 -17.15 -11.07
N TYR A 28 -10.88 -16.51 -10.47
CA TYR A 28 -9.60 -16.25 -11.12
C TYR A 28 -8.77 -17.52 -11.28
N ILE A 29 -8.10 -17.63 -12.43
CA ILE A 29 -7.17 -18.74 -12.75
C ILE A 29 -5.71 -18.42 -12.37
N LYS A 30 -5.46 -17.20 -11.91
CA LYS A 30 -4.16 -16.68 -11.48
C LYS A 30 -4.32 -15.96 -10.15
N GLU A 31 -3.25 -15.95 -9.37
CA GLU A 31 -3.16 -15.26 -8.10
C GLU A 31 -3.49 -13.77 -8.28
N ASN A 32 -4.38 -13.27 -7.44
CA ASN A 32 -4.99 -11.94 -7.59
C ASN A 32 -5.17 -11.22 -6.26
N VAL A 33 -4.68 -11.79 -5.16
CA VAL A 33 -4.74 -11.20 -3.82
C VAL A 33 -3.38 -11.29 -3.16
N ILE A 34 -2.90 -10.18 -2.62
CA ILE A 34 -1.76 -10.16 -1.71
C ILE A 34 -2.31 -10.34 -0.30
N ARG A 35 -1.86 -11.39 0.40
CA ARG A 35 -2.24 -11.67 1.78
C ARG A 35 -1.06 -11.43 2.70
N ALA A 36 -1.21 -10.55 3.68
CA ALA A 36 -0.18 -10.19 4.65
C ALA A 36 -0.66 -10.39 6.09
N GLY A 37 0.19 -10.91 6.97
CA GLY A 37 -0.13 -11.06 8.38
C GLY A 37 1.06 -11.45 9.25
N PRO A 38 0.84 -11.66 10.57
CA PRO A 38 1.89 -12.11 11.48
C PRO A 38 2.38 -13.51 11.09
N CYS A 39 3.69 -13.70 11.03
CA CYS A 39 4.30 -14.99 10.65
C CYS A 39 3.92 -16.16 11.57
N LYS A 40 3.58 -15.87 12.84
CA LYS A 40 3.22 -16.89 13.84
C LYS A 40 1.75 -17.30 13.83
N ASN A 41 0.87 -16.53 13.18
CA ASN A 41 -0.56 -16.78 13.18
C ASN A 41 -1.16 -16.55 11.80
N LEU A 42 -1.35 -17.64 11.07
CA LEU A 42 -1.86 -17.61 9.69
C LEU A 42 -3.36 -17.32 9.59
N SER A 43 -4.09 -17.29 10.71
CA SER A 43 -5.52 -16.98 10.76
C SER A 43 -5.79 -15.48 10.86
N ILE A 44 -4.78 -14.67 11.16
CA ILE A 44 -4.89 -13.21 11.20
C ILE A 44 -4.16 -12.67 9.97
N PHE A 45 -4.92 -12.11 9.03
CA PHE A 45 -4.38 -11.56 7.81
C PHE A 45 -5.21 -10.38 7.31
N ALA A 46 -4.56 -9.52 6.54
CA ALA A 46 -5.19 -8.54 5.68
C ALA A 46 -5.06 -9.03 4.24
N ASP A 47 -6.18 -9.02 3.51
CA ASP A 47 -6.21 -9.28 2.09
C ASP A 47 -6.24 -7.96 1.33
N SER A 48 -5.34 -7.83 0.36
CA SER A 48 -5.25 -6.72 -0.58
C SER A 48 -5.46 -7.27 -2.00
N PRO A 49 -6.72 -7.36 -2.47
CA PRO A 49 -7.02 -7.75 -3.84
C PRO A 49 -6.37 -6.80 -4.85
N ILE A 50 -5.66 -7.35 -5.82
CA ILE A 50 -4.98 -6.60 -6.88
C ILE A 50 -6.01 -6.22 -7.94
N ILE A 51 -6.04 -4.93 -8.27
CA ILE A 51 -6.89 -4.37 -9.33
C ILE A 51 -6.06 -4.15 -10.60
N PHE A 52 -4.85 -3.64 -10.42
CA PHE A 52 -3.89 -3.42 -11.48
C PHE A 52 -2.48 -3.62 -10.93
N SER A 53 -1.60 -4.16 -11.75
CA SER A 53 -0.17 -4.24 -11.48
C SER A 53 0.55 -4.16 -12.82
N ASP A 54 1.62 -3.38 -12.88
CA ASP A 54 2.52 -3.41 -14.03
C ASP A 54 3.64 -4.46 -13.85
N TYR A 55 3.62 -5.17 -12.71
CA TYR A 55 4.58 -6.19 -12.30
C TYR A 55 6.02 -5.70 -12.08
N GLU A 56 6.26 -4.38 -12.13
CA GLU A 56 7.59 -3.81 -12.02
C GLU A 56 7.64 -2.66 -11.01
N SER A 57 6.79 -1.66 -11.21
CA SER A 57 6.88 -0.38 -10.49
C SER A 57 5.74 -0.14 -9.51
N CYS A 58 4.57 -0.75 -9.71
CA CYS A 58 3.42 -0.45 -8.88
C CYS A 58 2.34 -1.53 -8.83
N ASP A 59 1.55 -1.46 -7.76
CA ASP A 59 0.31 -2.21 -7.58
C ASP A 59 -0.81 -1.25 -7.14
N VAL A 60 -1.98 -1.37 -7.77
CA VAL A 60 -3.23 -0.78 -7.30
C VAL A 60 -4.03 -1.89 -6.65
N VAL A 61 -4.29 -1.75 -5.35
CA VAL A 61 -4.97 -2.76 -4.55
C VAL A 61 -6.22 -2.21 -3.88
N ARG A 62 -7.20 -3.07 -3.61
CA ARG A 62 -8.29 -2.74 -2.69
C ARG A 62 -7.76 -2.69 -1.25
N ALA A 63 -8.38 -1.85 -0.43
CA ALA A 63 -8.05 -1.68 0.98
C ALA A 63 -9.22 -2.04 1.91
N PRO A 64 -9.66 -3.32 1.98
CA PRO A 64 -10.84 -3.71 2.76
C PRO A 64 -10.74 -3.38 4.26
N HIS A 65 -9.52 -3.23 4.77
CA HIS A 65 -9.25 -2.92 6.17
C HIS A 65 -9.76 -1.52 6.59
N THR A 66 -10.08 -0.62 5.65
CA THR A 66 -10.72 0.67 5.96
C THR A 66 -12.21 0.52 6.33
N GLY A 67 -12.78 -0.67 6.12
CA GLY A 67 -14.21 -0.93 6.27
C GLY A 67 -15.05 -0.54 5.05
N ASN A 68 -14.46 0.12 4.05
CA ASN A 68 -15.10 0.39 2.77
C ASN A 68 -14.51 -0.53 1.67
N PRO A 69 -15.31 -1.41 1.05
CA PRO A 69 -14.81 -2.36 0.05
C PRO A 69 -14.31 -1.69 -1.25
N PHE A 70 -14.58 -0.41 -1.47
CA PHE A 70 -14.16 0.33 -2.66
C PHE A 70 -12.90 1.16 -2.45
N ASP A 71 -12.44 1.34 -1.20
CA ASP A 71 -11.19 2.06 -0.96
C ASP A 71 -10.02 1.31 -1.59
N CYS A 72 -9.02 2.09 -2.01
CA CYS A 72 -7.84 1.58 -2.68
C CYS A 72 -6.57 2.21 -2.14
N GLU A 73 -5.48 1.50 -2.35
CA GLU A 73 -4.13 2.00 -2.19
C GLU A 73 -3.36 1.86 -3.51
N LEU A 74 -2.49 2.83 -3.77
CA LEU A 74 -1.47 2.75 -4.79
C LEU A 74 -0.13 2.49 -4.09
N TRP A 75 0.44 1.32 -4.31
CA TRP A 75 1.74 0.94 -3.79
C TRP A 75 2.76 1.11 -4.91
N VAL A 76 3.85 1.81 -4.63
CA VAL A 76 4.89 2.14 -5.61
C VAL A 76 6.21 1.60 -5.11
N ALA A 77 6.98 0.98 -6.00
CA ALA A 77 8.33 0.54 -5.73
C ALA A 77 9.18 1.72 -5.25
N GLU A 78 10.08 1.48 -4.30
CA GLU A 78 10.89 2.54 -3.70
C GLU A 78 11.69 3.34 -4.75
N ALA A 79 12.17 2.67 -5.81
CA ALA A 79 12.88 3.31 -6.92
C ALA A 79 12.04 4.36 -7.67
N ASN A 80 10.71 4.27 -7.59
CA ASN A 80 9.75 5.11 -8.31
C ASN A 80 8.96 6.05 -7.38
N ILE A 81 9.26 6.11 -6.08
CA ILE A 81 8.47 6.87 -5.11
C ILE A 81 8.37 8.38 -5.42
N ASN A 82 9.34 8.92 -6.16
CA ASN A 82 9.36 10.33 -6.60
C ASN A 82 8.89 10.54 -8.05
N ASP A 83 8.73 9.46 -8.80
CA ASP A 83 8.39 9.47 -10.22
C ASP A 83 7.48 8.27 -10.48
N VAL A 84 6.26 8.38 -9.96
CA VAL A 84 5.22 7.36 -10.07
C VAL A 84 4.84 7.23 -11.55
N PRO A 85 4.95 6.05 -12.17
CA PRO A 85 4.64 5.92 -13.58
C PRO A 85 3.18 6.29 -13.87
N SER A 86 2.97 7.08 -14.92
CA SER A 86 1.64 7.59 -15.30
C SER A 86 0.58 6.50 -15.47
N ILE A 87 0.97 5.29 -15.87
CA ILE A 87 0.04 4.15 -15.98
C ILE A 87 -0.53 3.72 -14.62
N CYS A 88 0.26 3.83 -13.56
CA CYS A 88 -0.13 3.51 -12.18
C CYS A 88 -1.13 4.52 -11.65
N GLU A 89 -0.86 5.81 -11.88
CA GLU A 89 -1.78 6.90 -11.50
C GLU A 89 -3.10 6.80 -12.28
N PHE A 90 -3.02 6.56 -13.59
CA PHE A 90 -4.20 6.38 -14.43
C PHE A 90 -5.04 5.19 -13.99
N ALA A 91 -4.42 4.04 -13.71
CA ALA A 91 -5.12 2.87 -13.21
C ALA A 91 -5.78 3.14 -11.85
N TYR A 92 -5.07 3.80 -10.93
CA TYR A 92 -5.64 4.21 -9.64
C TYR A 92 -6.88 5.09 -9.83
N ASP A 93 -6.80 6.11 -10.69
CA ASP A 93 -7.89 7.06 -10.92
C ASP A 93 -9.12 6.39 -11.52
N VAL A 94 -8.92 5.55 -12.53
CA VAL A 94 -9.99 4.84 -13.23
C VAL A 94 -10.68 3.83 -12.31
N PHE A 95 -9.91 3.03 -11.57
CA PHE A 95 -10.48 1.89 -10.82
C PHE A 95 -10.93 2.22 -9.40
N CYS A 96 -10.35 3.24 -8.80
CA CYS A 96 -10.66 3.64 -7.43
C CYS A 96 -11.66 4.77 -7.38
N ASN A 97 -11.83 5.52 -8.49
CA ASN A 97 -12.88 6.53 -8.67
C ASN A 97 -13.03 7.43 -7.44
N THR A 98 -11.89 7.84 -6.87
CA THR A 98 -11.85 8.63 -5.64
C THR A 98 -11.75 10.11 -5.97
N THR A 99 -12.43 10.93 -5.18
CA THR A 99 -12.33 12.40 -5.25
C THR A 99 -11.28 12.96 -4.31
N LYS A 100 -10.67 12.12 -3.46
CA LYS A 100 -9.63 12.53 -2.51
C LYS A 100 -8.53 11.49 -2.46
N LYS A 101 -7.30 11.95 -2.59
CA LYS A 101 -6.10 11.13 -2.41
C LYS A 101 -5.31 11.64 -1.21
N TYR A 102 -4.70 10.72 -0.49
CA TYR A 102 -3.79 11.01 0.61
C TYR A 102 -2.46 10.34 0.31
N ILE A 103 -1.38 11.12 0.33
CA ILE A 103 -0.03 10.55 0.26
C ILE A 103 0.28 10.01 1.66
N ILE A 104 0.53 8.70 1.77
CA ILE A 104 0.76 8.03 3.07
C ILE A 104 2.24 7.72 3.34
N SER A 105 3.07 7.73 2.29
CA SER A 105 4.51 7.52 2.36
C SER A 105 5.17 8.27 1.21
N ASP A 106 6.32 8.88 1.48
CA ASP A 106 7.16 9.55 0.48
C ASP A 106 8.64 9.25 0.76
N GLN A 107 9.55 9.84 -0.01
CA GLN A 107 10.99 9.63 0.16
C GLN A 107 11.53 10.05 1.54
N ASN A 108 10.88 10.99 2.23
CA ASN A 108 11.28 11.32 3.61
C ASN A 108 11.03 10.15 4.56
N CYS A 109 10.19 9.18 4.15
CA CYS A 109 9.87 7.96 4.90
C CYS A 109 10.70 6.75 4.60
N THR A 110 11.49 6.80 3.53
CA THR A 110 12.47 5.77 3.23
C THR A 110 13.86 6.16 3.76
N ILE A 111 14.15 7.45 3.96
CA ILE A 111 15.46 7.92 4.44
C ILE A 111 15.53 7.91 5.98
N PRO A 112 16.41 7.09 6.61
CA PRO A 112 16.51 6.95 8.07
C PRO A 112 16.68 8.28 8.83
N GLU A 113 17.47 9.20 8.29
CA GLU A 113 17.75 10.52 8.89
C GLU A 113 16.55 11.48 8.84
N LYS A 114 15.58 11.22 7.95
CA LYS A 114 14.40 12.05 7.73
C LYS A 114 13.10 11.42 8.25
N GLN A 115 13.17 10.25 8.86
CA GLN A 115 11.99 9.52 9.37
C GLN A 115 11.18 10.31 10.40
N ASN A 116 11.79 11.26 11.13
CA ASN A 116 11.06 12.17 12.03
C ASN A 116 10.17 13.18 11.28
N LEU A 117 10.37 13.34 9.98
CA LEU A 117 9.58 14.17 9.06
C LEU A 117 8.48 13.38 8.35
N CYS A 118 8.35 12.07 8.62
CA CYS A 118 7.22 11.23 8.21
C CYS A 118 5.97 11.52 9.00
N GLN A 119 5.57 12.78 8.98
CA GLN A 119 4.25 13.16 9.38
C GLN A 119 3.36 12.93 8.17
N ILE A 120 2.20 12.30 8.40
CA ILE A 120 1.17 12.06 7.38
C ILE A 120 1.02 13.35 6.56
N PRO A 121 1.40 13.35 5.26
CA PRO A 121 1.21 14.51 4.41
C PRO A 121 -0.25 14.95 4.46
N THR A 122 -0.51 16.15 4.99
CA THR A 122 -1.82 16.80 4.94
C THR A 122 -2.19 17.29 3.53
N LYS A 123 -1.34 17.01 2.53
CA LYS A 123 -1.60 17.37 1.13
C LYS A 123 -2.67 16.44 0.55
N GLN A 124 -3.89 16.95 0.53
CA GLN A 124 -4.93 16.47 -0.36
C GLN A 124 -4.58 16.92 -1.77
N THR A 125 -4.55 15.99 -2.72
CA THR A 125 -4.57 16.33 -4.14
C THR A 125 -6.00 16.17 -4.63
N GLU A 126 -6.53 17.23 -5.26
CA GLU A 126 -7.81 17.24 -5.97
C GLU A 126 -7.74 16.45 -7.29
#